data_AF-A0A7V3MLQ9-F1
#
_entry.id   AF-A0A7V3MLQ9-F1
#
_cell.length_a   1.000
_cell.length_b   1.000
_cell.length_c   1.000
_cell.angle_alpha   90.00
_cell.angle_beta   90.00
_cell.angle_gamma   90.00
#
_symmetry.space_group_name_H-M   'P 1'
#
loop_
_entity.id
_entity.type
_entity.pdbx_description
1 polymer ?
#
loop_
_entity_poly.entity_id
_entity_poly.type
_entity_poly.pdbx_seq_one_letter_code
_entity_poly.pdbx_strand_id
1 'polypeptide(L)'
;MTALSVNRIVLPAADLGPENPLPYFRNFSPSAQVKVDDSVPADDRTYLGWETAFRVLPYRMQDGYGRELQPREFTAITLENEYLKALVLPEVGGRLASLVHKPSATELLEPIKHFQPANVALRGAWIAGGVEWNTPLTGHHYLTCGPMFAARVVGMRG
;
A
#
# COMPACT_ATOMS: atom_id res chain seq x y z
N MET A 1 -8.69 11.62 24.51
CA MET A 1 -9.90 11.38 23.68
C MET A 1 -9.44 11.02 22.28
N THR A 2 -10.03 9.99 21.67
CA THR A 2 -9.74 9.58 20.29
C THR A 2 -10.78 10.17 19.35
N ALA A 3 -10.35 10.76 18.24
CA ALA A 3 -11.20 11.34 17.22
C ALA A 3 -10.92 10.70 15.86
N LEU A 4 -11.99 10.49 15.09
CA LEU A 4 -11.94 10.00 13.73
C LEU A 4 -12.66 11.02 12.83
N SER A 5 -12.00 11.47 11.77
CA SER A 5 -12.60 12.34 10.76
C SER A 5 -12.30 11.83 9.36
N VAL A 6 -13.19 12.16 8.43
CA VAL A 6 -13.02 11.89 7.00
C VAL A 6 -13.07 13.22 6.28
N ASN A 7 -12.03 13.52 5.51
CA ASN A 7 -11.92 14.75 4.75
C ASN A 7 -11.32 14.47 3.36
N ARG A 8 -11.30 15.49 2.51
CA ARG A 8 -10.52 15.47 1.28
C ARG A 8 -9.17 16.12 1.53
N ILE A 9 -8.12 15.61 0.87
CA ILE A 9 -6.83 16.28 0.74
C ILE A 9 -6.49 16.41 -0.74
N VAL A 10 -5.73 17.43 -1.09
CA VAL A 10 -5.21 17.60 -2.45
C VAL A 10 -3.74 17.19 -2.47
N LEU A 11 -3.38 16.29 -3.36
CA LEU A 11 -1.99 15.92 -3.62
C LEU A 11 -1.68 16.09 -5.12
N PRO A 12 -0.45 16.47 -5.49
CA PRO A 12 0.02 16.29 -6.86
C PRO A 12 -0.07 14.81 -7.24
N ALA A 13 -0.76 14.49 -8.33
CA ALA A 13 -1.00 13.12 -8.73
C ALA A 13 -0.88 12.93 -10.24
N ALA A 14 -0.20 11.87 -10.63
CA ALA A 14 -0.25 11.34 -11.99
C ALA A 14 -1.46 10.44 -12.16
N ASP A 15 -1.98 10.39 -13.40
CA ASP A 15 -3.02 9.44 -13.76
C ASP A 15 -2.47 8.00 -13.72
N LEU A 16 -3.26 7.07 -13.18
CA LEU A 16 -2.90 5.65 -13.11
C LEU A 16 -3.08 4.94 -14.48
N GLY A 17 -3.82 5.59 -15.39
CA GLY A 17 -4.20 5.07 -16.68
C GLY A 17 -5.21 3.93 -16.60
N PRO A 18 -5.68 3.44 -17.76
CA PRO A 18 -6.44 2.20 -17.82
C PRO A 18 -5.56 1.01 -17.42
N GLU A 19 -6.17 0.02 -16.78
CA GLU A 19 -5.50 -1.26 -16.53
C GLU A 19 -5.29 -2.03 -17.84
N ASN A 20 -4.19 -2.77 -17.92
CA ASN A 20 -3.86 -3.58 -19.09
C ASN A 20 -4.94 -4.66 -19.33
N PRO A 21 -5.57 -4.70 -20.52
CA PRO A 21 -6.60 -5.70 -20.81
C PRO A 21 -6.03 -7.11 -21.03
N LEU A 22 -4.72 -7.25 -21.25
CA LEU A 22 -4.08 -8.54 -21.51
C LEU A 22 -3.77 -9.27 -20.20
N PRO A 23 -3.96 -10.60 -20.15
CA PRO A 23 -3.60 -11.37 -18.97
C PRO A 23 -2.09 -11.42 -18.80
N TYR A 24 -1.63 -11.24 -17.56
CA TYR A 24 -0.25 -11.50 -17.18
C TYR A 24 -0.20 -12.83 -16.42
N PHE A 25 0.43 -13.85 -17.03
CA PHE A 25 0.46 -15.19 -16.46
C PHE A 25 1.40 -15.27 -15.25
N ARG A 26 1.04 -16.14 -14.31
CA ARG A 26 1.87 -16.44 -13.13
C ARG A 26 3.22 -17.02 -13.52
N ASN A 27 4.18 -16.94 -12.59
CA ASN A 27 5.45 -17.62 -12.73
C ASN A 27 5.24 -19.15 -12.90
N PHE A 28 6.13 -19.80 -13.64
CA PHE A 28 6.06 -21.24 -13.90
C PHE A 28 6.18 -22.05 -12.60
N SER A 29 7.12 -21.67 -11.73
CA SER A 29 7.20 -22.18 -10.37
C SER A 29 6.18 -21.46 -9.49
N PRO A 30 5.33 -22.18 -8.73
CA PRO A 30 4.41 -21.55 -7.78
C PRO A 30 5.13 -20.97 -6.56
N SER A 31 6.29 -21.53 -6.20
CA SER A 31 7.06 -21.10 -5.03
C SER A 31 8.24 -20.24 -5.43
N ALA A 32 8.50 -19.18 -4.66
CA ALA A 32 9.67 -18.33 -4.80
C ALA A 32 10.89 -18.98 -4.13
N GLN A 33 12.07 -18.76 -4.71
CA GLN A 33 13.32 -19.14 -4.04
C GLN A 33 13.73 -18.00 -3.11
N VAL A 34 13.69 -18.27 -1.80
CA VAL A 34 14.13 -17.32 -0.79
C VAL A 34 15.56 -17.66 -0.39
N LYS A 35 16.48 -16.73 -0.63
CA LYS A 35 17.83 -16.85 -0.10
C LYS A 35 17.78 -16.50 1.39
N VAL A 36 18.29 -17.40 2.20
CA VAL A 36 18.34 -17.28 3.65
C VAL A 36 19.76 -17.60 4.11
N ASP A 37 20.17 -16.95 5.19
CA ASP A 37 21.45 -17.23 5.82
C ASP A 37 21.45 -18.64 6.44
N ASP A 38 22.62 -19.27 6.48
CA ASP A 38 22.77 -20.63 7.01
C ASP A 38 22.46 -20.73 8.52
N SER A 39 22.53 -19.60 9.24
CA SER A 39 22.16 -19.51 10.66
C SER A 39 20.67 -19.67 10.94
N VAL A 40 19.81 -19.54 9.92
CA VAL A 40 18.36 -19.73 10.09
C VAL A 40 18.07 -21.23 10.32
N PRO A 41 17.35 -21.62 11.38
CA PRO A 41 16.98 -23.01 11.63
C PRO A 41 16.28 -23.66 10.43
N ALA A 42 16.46 -24.97 10.22
CA ALA A 42 15.87 -25.68 9.08
C ALA A 42 14.33 -25.61 9.08
N ASP A 43 13.73 -25.72 10.27
CA ASP A 43 12.27 -25.66 10.43
C ASP A 43 11.71 -24.30 9.98
N ASP A 44 12.40 -23.20 10.30
CA ASP A 44 12.02 -21.85 9.88
C ASP A 44 12.17 -21.63 8.36
N ARG A 45 13.02 -22.44 7.69
CA ARG A 45 13.24 -22.36 6.23
C ARG A 45 12.22 -23.13 5.41
N THR A 46 11.58 -24.14 6.01
CA THR A 46 10.81 -25.17 5.28
C THR A 46 9.73 -24.59 4.36
N TYR A 47 9.03 -23.54 4.78
CA TYR A 47 7.92 -22.94 4.03
C TYR A 47 8.22 -21.57 3.46
N LEU A 48 9.45 -21.08 3.56
CA LEU A 48 9.82 -19.79 2.98
C LEU A 48 9.67 -19.82 1.46
N GLY A 49 8.88 -18.88 0.94
CA GLY A 49 8.60 -18.77 -0.48
C GLY A 49 7.54 -19.74 -1.01
N TRP A 50 6.98 -20.61 -0.17
CA TRP A 50 5.96 -21.57 -0.60
C TRP A 50 4.71 -20.84 -1.10
N GLU A 51 4.31 -21.10 -2.35
CA GLU A 51 3.17 -20.45 -3.00
C GLU A 51 3.23 -18.91 -3.07
N THR A 52 4.42 -18.30 -2.94
CA THR A 52 4.57 -16.83 -2.99
C THR A 52 5.18 -16.28 -4.29
N ALA A 53 5.46 -17.13 -5.28
CA ALA A 53 5.97 -16.65 -6.56
C ALA A 53 4.96 -15.74 -7.27
N PHE A 54 5.50 -14.87 -8.13
CA PHE A 54 4.74 -13.86 -8.86
C PHE A 54 3.46 -14.44 -9.49
N ARG A 55 2.34 -13.83 -9.12
CA ARG A 55 1.00 -14.09 -9.64
C ARG A 55 0.16 -12.85 -9.40
N VAL A 56 -0.64 -12.47 -10.38
CA VAL A 56 -1.45 -11.25 -10.31
C VAL A 56 -2.92 -11.48 -10.61
N LEU A 57 -3.25 -12.55 -11.34
CA LEU A 57 -4.65 -12.94 -11.57
C LEU A 57 -5.39 -13.16 -10.25
N PRO A 58 -6.66 -12.71 -10.14
CA PRO A 58 -7.51 -12.21 -11.24
C PRO A 58 -7.32 -10.72 -11.58
N TYR A 59 -6.39 -10.01 -10.95
CA TYR A 59 -6.16 -8.59 -11.20
C TYR A 59 -5.39 -8.35 -12.51
N ARG A 60 -5.61 -7.17 -13.09
CA ARG A 60 -4.92 -6.68 -14.29
C ARG A 60 -3.74 -5.79 -13.92
N MET A 61 -2.75 -5.70 -14.80
CA MET A 61 -1.60 -4.81 -14.60
C MET A 61 -2.03 -3.35 -14.62
N GLN A 62 -1.39 -2.55 -13.79
CA GLN A 62 -1.46 -1.09 -13.71
C GLN A 62 -0.14 -0.53 -14.27
N ASP A 63 0.01 -0.57 -15.59
CA ASP A 63 1.20 -0.17 -16.34
C ASP A 63 0.92 0.96 -17.36
N GLY A 64 -0.31 1.49 -17.37
CA GLY A 64 -0.73 2.60 -18.23
C GLY A 64 -0.53 4.01 -17.64
N TYR A 65 0.13 4.11 -16.48
CA TYR A 65 0.23 5.36 -15.74
C TYR A 65 1.12 6.40 -16.43
N GLY A 66 0.73 7.67 -16.27
CA GLY A 66 1.49 8.82 -16.73
C GLY A 66 2.56 9.28 -15.72
N ARG A 67 3.18 10.42 -16.02
CA ARG A 67 4.19 11.07 -15.15
C ARG A 67 3.84 12.51 -14.79
N GLU A 68 2.97 13.14 -15.56
CA GLU A 68 2.52 14.51 -15.33
C GLU A 68 1.72 14.58 -14.03
N LEU A 69 2.10 15.50 -13.13
CA LEU A 69 1.45 15.68 -11.86
C LEU A 69 0.42 16.80 -11.96
N GLN A 70 -0.83 16.49 -11.65
CA GLN A 70 -1.92 17.46 -11.54
C GLN A 70 -2.53 17.41 -10.13
N PRO A 71 -3.02 18.52 -9.58
CA PRO A 71 -3.72 18.50 -8.31
C PRO A 71 -4.93 17.56 -8.38
N ARG A 72 -4.99 16.58 -7.47
CA ARG A 72 -6.12 15.64 -7.36
C ARG A 72 -6.56 15.51 -5.91
N GLU A 73 -7.87 15.46 -5.71
CA GLU A 73 -8.45 15.18 -4.40
C GLU A 73 -8.43 13.68 -4.08
N PHE A 74 -8.12 13.35 -2.83
CA PHE A 74 -8.18 12.00 -2.28
C PHE A 74 -9.01 12.02 -1.00
N THR A 75 -9.79 10.97 -0.77
CA THR A 75 -10.37 10.67 0.54
C THR A 75 -9.24 10.40 1.51
N ALA A 76 -9.30 11.09 2.65
CA ALA A 76 -8.35 10.96 3.74
C ALA A 76 -9.12 10.66 5.03
N ILE A 77 -8.70 9.62 5.73
CA ILE A 77 -9.23 9.25 7.04
C ILE A 77 -8.17 9.63 8.07
N THR A 78 -8.50 10.55 8.97
CA THR A 78 -7.61 10.93 10.07
C THR A 78 -8.10 10.27 11.35
N LEU A 79 -7.22 9.51 12.00
CA LEU A 79 -7.42 8.97 13.35
C LEU A 79 -6.39 9.61 14.28
N GLU A 80 -6.84 10.27 15.33
CA GLU A 80 -5.93 10.94 16.26
C GLU A 80 -6.35 10.86 17.71
N ASN A 81 -5.37 10.98 18.61
CA ASN A 81 -5.56 11.15 20.04
C ASN A 81 -4.62 12.27 20.56
N GLU A 82 -4.28 12.27 21.85
CA GLU A 82 -3.37 13.28 22.42
C GLU A 82 -1.90 13.11 21.97
N TYR A 83 -1.51 11.91 21.53
CA TYR A 83 -0.13 11.56 21.20
C TYR A 83 0.13 11.47 19.69
N LEU A 84 -0.79 10.88 18.94
CA LEU A 84 -0.59 10.52 17.53
C LEU A 84 -1.71 11.07 16.66
N LYS A 85 -1.35 11.42 15.42
CA LYS A 85 -2.28 11.69 14.31
C LYS A 85 -1.87 10.84 13.11
N ALA A 86 -2.71 9.89 12.75
CA ALA A 86 -2.53 8.98 11.63
C ALA A 86 -3.44 9.40 10.46
N LEU A 87 -2.87 9.58 9.27
CA LEU A 87 -3.61 9.87 8.04
C LEU A 87 -3.60 8.64 7.14
N VAL A 88 -4.76 8.11 6.79
CA VAL A 88 -4.92 6.94 5.93
C VAL A 88 -5.58 7.36 4.61
N LEU A 89 -5.10 6.84 3.48
CA LEU A 89 -5.65 7.08 2.14
C LEU A 89 -6.28 5.80 1.59
N PRO A 90 -7.62 5.61 1.75
CA PRO A 90 -8.32 4.43 1.25
C PRO A 90 -8.13 4.22 -0.25
N GLU A 91 -8.09 5.30 -1.03
CA GLU A 91 -7.94 5.26 -2.49
C GLU A 91 -6.53 4.83 -2.96
N VAL A 92 -5.58 4.71 -2.04
CA VAL A 92 -4.17 4.38 -2.31
C VAL A 92 -3.76 3.14 -1.52
N GLY A 93 -4.49 2.05 -1.74
CA GLY A 93 -4.27 0.78 -1.05
C GLY A 93 -4.50 0.85 0.45
N GLY A 94 -5.25 1.85 0.94
CA GLY A 94 -5.39 2.12 2.37
C GLY A 94 -4.09 2.56 3.04
N ARG A 95 -3.15 3.19 2.31
CA ARG A 95 -1.84 3.60 2.85
C ARG A 95 -1.98 4.39 4.14
N LEU A 96 -1.20 4.08 5.16
CA LEU A 96 -0.91 5.06 6.22
C LEU A 96 0.05 6.09 5.62
N ALA A 97 -0.49 7.22 5.19
CA ALA A 97 0.22 8.25 4.44
C ALA A 97 1.07 9.17 5.32
N SER A 98 0.74 9.31 6.60
CA SER A 98 1.46 10.14 7.57
C SER A 98 1.15 9.65 8.99
N LEU A 99 2.13 9.75 9.89
CA LEU A 99 1.98 9.45 11.31
C LEU A 99 2.76 10.48 12.14
N VAL A 100 2.04 11.46 12.68
CA VAL A 100 2.64 12.56 13.44
C VAL A 100 2.57 12.28 14.93
N HIS A 101 3.71 12.39 15.61
CA HIS A 101 3.78 12.52 17.06
C HIS A 101 3.48 13.97 17.48
N LYS A 102 2.29 14.18 18.05
CA LYS A 102 1.74 15.51 18.37
C LYS A 102 2.54 16.26 19.43
N PRO A 103 3.00 15.66 20.54
CA PRO A 103 3.77 16.38 21.57
C PRO A 103 5.06 17.03 21.06
N SER A 104 5.75 16.38 20.10
CA SER A 104 6.97 16.91 19.50
C SER A 104 6.77 17.50 18.10
N ALA A 105 5.53 17.53 17.60
CA ALA A 105 5.19 17.93 16.24
C ALA A 105 6.07 17.26 15.16
N THR A 106 6.41 15.98 15.36
CA THR A 106 7.35 15.25 14.50
C THR A 106 6.62 14.26 13.61
N GLU A 107 6.88 14.31 12.31
CA GLU A 107 6.47 13.26 11.38
C GLU A 107 7.37 12.03 11.58
N LEU A 108 6.77 10.86 11.80
CA LEU A 108 7.49 9.62 12.09
C LEU A 108 7.77 8.79 10.83
N LEU A 109 7.19 9.16 9.69
CA LEU A 109 7.33 8.46 8.41
C LEU A 109 7.92 9.38 7.34
N GLU A 110 8.32 8.84 6.19
CA GLU A 110 8.38 9.65 4.98
C GLU A 110 6.93 9.80 4.48
N PRO A 111 6.30 10.98 4.57
CA PRO A 111 4.88 11.10 4.25
C PRO A 111 4.65 11.01 2.73
N ILE A 112 3.45 10.61 2.31
CA ILE A 112 3.08 10.70 0.89
C ILE A 112 2.99 12.18 0.49
N LYS A 113 3.88 12.61 -0.40
CA LYS A 113 3.92 13.98 -0.95
C LYS A 113 3.26 14.11 -2.32
N HIS A 114 3.21 13.02 -3.07
CA HIS A 114 2.60 12.95 -4.40
C HIS A 114 2.20 11.52 -4.75
N PHE A 115 1.16 11.36 -5.54
CA PHE A 115 0.81 10.09 -6.16
C PHE A 115 1.50 10.00 -7.52
N GLN A 116 2.69 9.40 -7.58
CA GLN A 116 3.40 9.24 -8.85
C GLN A 116 3.86 7.79 -9.02
N PRO A 117 3.08 6.96 -9.72
CA PRO A 117 3.41 5.55 -9.86
C PRO A 117 4.75 5.28 -10.57
N ALA A 118 5.39 4.19 -10.17
CA ALA A 118 6.54 3.58 -10.81
C ALA A 118 6.41 2.05 -10.81
N ASN A 119 7.20 1.37 -11.65
CA ASN A 119 7.08 -0.08 -11.91
C ASN A 119 7.77 -0.90 -10.81
N VAL A 120 7.11 -1.06 -9.65
CA VAL A 120 7.67 -1.76 -8.48
C VAL A 120 6.69 -2.78 -7.87
N ALA A 121 5.37 -2.61 -8.09
CA ALA A 121 4.36 -3.50 -7.53
C ALA A 121 4.13 -4.79 -8.31
N LEU A 122 3.45 -5.74 -7.68
CA LEU A 122 2.93 -6.95 -8.33
C LEU A 122 2.09 -6.63 -9.57
N ARG A 123 1.43 -5.46 -9.60
CA ARG A 123 0.67 -4.96 -10.76
C ARG A 123 1.42 -3.90 -11.56
N GLY A 124 2.69 -3.63 -11.28
CA GLY A 124 3.43 -2.51 -11.86
C GLY A 124 3.35 -1.29 -10.95
N ALA A 125 2.25 -0.53 -10.97
CA ALA A 125 2.13 0.72 -10.23
C ALA A 125 2.37 0.62 -8.71
N TRP A 126 3.34 1.38 -8.23
CA TRP A 126 3.63 1.60 -6.81
C TRP A 126 4.01 3.06 -6.55
N ILE A 127 3.75 3.59 -5.36
CA ILE A 127 4.16 4.94 -4.95
C ILE A 127 5.03 4.92 -3.70
N ALA A 128 5.93 5.90 -3.58
CA ALA A 128 6.78 6.08 -2.41
C ALA A 128 6.08 6.80 -1.25
N GLY A 129 6.55 6.50 -0.03
CA GLY A 129 6.09 7.14 1.21
C GLY A 129 4.99 6.36 1.93
N GLY A 130 4.83 6.68 3.21
CA GLY A 130 3.89 6.05 4.12
C GLY A 130 4.24 4.60 4.47
N VAL A 131 3.23 3.87 4.95
CA VAL A 131 3.30 2.43 5.22
C VAL A 131 2.32 1.68 4.32
N GLU A 132 2.86 0.72 3.58
CA GLU A 132 2.12 -0.19 2.70
C GLU A 132 1.78 -1.49 3.42
N TRP A 133 0.58 -2.03 3.14
CA TRP A 133 0.17 -3.35 3.58
C TRP A 133 0.64 -4.40 2.56
N ASN A 134 1.57 -5.27 2.93
CA ASN A 134 2.11 -6.32 2.06
C ASN A 134 1.71 -7.71 2.56
N THR A 135 0.73 -8.33 1.89
CA THR A 135 0.25 -9.69 2.19
C THR A 135 -0.60 -10.21 1.03
N PRO A 136 -0.65 -11.52 0.69
CA PRO A 136 0.17 -12.62 1.20
C PRO A 136 1.38 -12.94 0.31
N LEU A 137 1.52 -12.25 -0.83
CA LEU A 137 2.60 -12.49 -1.78
C LEU A 137 3.83 -11.65 -1.45
N THR A 138 5.00 -12.18 -1.77
CA THR A 138 6.27 -11.47 -1.65
C THR A 138 6.29 -10.29 -2.63
N GLY A 139 6.67 -9.11 -2.15
CA GLY A 139 6.74 -7.87 -2.93
C GLY A 139 5.67 -6.86 -2.54
N HIS A 140 5.53 -5.82 -3.37
CA HIS A 140 4.58 -4.73 -3.13
C HIS A 140 3.18 -5.09 -3.61
N HIS A 141 2.19 -4.85 -2.77
CA HIS A 141 0.86 -5.44 -2.84
C HIS A 141 0.07 -5.11 -4.12
N TYR A 142 -0.78 -6.05 -4.58
CA TYR A 142 -1.62 -5.86 -5.77
C TYR A 142 -2.76 -4.84 -5.56
N LEU A 143 -3.06 -4.40 -4.34
CA LEU A 143 -3.96 -3.25 -4.11
C LEU A 143 -3.21 -1.98 -3.74
N THR A 144 -1.88 -1.93 -3.86
CA THR A 144 -1.06 -0.82 -3.37
C THR A 144 -1.49 0.56 -3.92
N CYS A 145 -1.89 0.63 -5.19
CA CYS A 145 -2.42 1.84 -5.84
C CYS A 145 -3.92 1.70 -6.17
N GLY A 146 -4.60 0.70 -5.62
CA GLY A 146 -6.03 0.47 -5.82
C GLY A 146 -6.87 0.98 -4.64
N PRO A 147 -8.17 1.22 -4.82
CA PRO A 147 -9.04 1.61 -3.73
C PRO A 147 -9.27 0.45 -2.76
N MET A 148 -9.24 0.76 -1.47
CA MET A 148 -9.61 -0.14 -0.38
C MET A 148 -10.92 0.33 0.24
N PHE A 149 -11.82 -0.62 0.48
CA PHE A 149 -13.01 -0.34 1.29
C PHE A 149 -12.61 0.01 2.71
N ALA A 150 -13.19 1.09 3.23
CA ALA A 150 -13.02 1.50 4.62
C ALA A 150 -14.41 1.78 5.21
N ALA A 151 -14.63 1.33 6.44
CA ALA A 151 -15.86 1.56 7.18
C ALA A 151 -15.55 2.01 8.61
N ARG A 152 -16.40 2.89 9.13
CA ARG A 152 -16.41 3.20 10.55
C ARG A 152 -17.20 2.12 11.27
N VAL A 153 -16.59 1.50 12.26
CA VAL A 153 -17.24 0.53 13.15
C VAL A 153 -17.19 1.04 14.58
N VAL A 154 -18.22 0.72 15.36
CA VAL A 154 -18.22 0.94 16.81
C VAL A 154 -17.58 -0.29 17.45
N GLY A 155 -16.62 -0.08 18.35
CA GLY A 155 -15.97 -1.18 19.05
C GLY A 155 -16.95 -1.91 19.96
N MET A 156 -16.59 -3.12 20.42
CA MET A 156 -17.43 -3.87 21.36
C MET A 156 -17.67 -3.14 22.70
N ARG A 157 -16.90 -2.08 22.98
CA ARG A 157 -16.98 -1.30 24.23
C ARG A 157 -17.46 0.13 24.01
N GLY A 158 -18.08 0.43 22.87
CA GLY A 158 -18.34 1.80 22.41
C GLY A 158 -17.09 2.44 21.81
#